data_AF-A0A9X6YPH9-F1
#
_entry.id   AF-A0A9X6YPH9-F1
#
_cell.length_a   1.000
_cell.length_b   1.000
_cell.length_c   1.000
_cell.angle_alpha   90.00
_cell.angle_beta   90.00
_cell.angle_gamma   90.00
#
_symmetry.space_group_name_H-M   'P 1'
#
loop_
_entity.id
_entity.type
_entity.pdbx_description
1 polymer ?
#
loop_
_entity_poly.entity_id
_entity_poly.type
_entity_poly.pdbx_seq_one_letter_code
_entity_poly.pdbx_strand_id
1 'polypeptide(L)'
;MGNYVPLKFLFSEELAEKIADSICKHDPNFSKRIFVDSVTCKVENLELKQRIEVIADELHNALQKYFNAAIHILLKTLGPENTTEVGTFPNGYMYMPITKYVEKYGLNDFEISFKQESKKTS
;
A
#
# COMPACT_ATOMS: atom_id res chain seq x y z
N MET A 1 32.58 3.88 7.90
CA MET A 1 31.79 4.40 6.75
C MET A 1 30.32 4.18 7.06
N GLY A 2 29.54 5.23 7.30
CA GLY A 2 28.08 5.08 7.43
C GLY A 2 27.49 4.77 6.06
N ASN A 3 26.89 3.60 5.89
CA ASN A 3 26.21 3.24 4.65
C ASN A 3 24.94 4.09 4.53
N TYR A 4 25.04 5.24 3.85
CA TYR A 4 23.89 6.04 3.48
C TYR A 4 23.16 5.30 2.35
N VAL A 5 22.04 4.68 2.67
CA VAL A 5 21.12 4.12 1.66
C VAL A 5 20.15 5.22 1.27
N PRO A 6 20.14 5.69 0.01
CA PRO A 6 19.19 6.72 -0.42
C PRO A 6 17.76 6.23 -0.21
N LEU A 7 16.88 7.13 0.23
CA LEU A 7 15.47 6.85 0.52
C LEU A 7 14.76 6.07 -0.60
N LYS A 8 15.11 6.34 -1.87
CA LYS A 8 14.54 5.61 -3.03
C LYS A 8 14.83 4.11 -3.04
N PHE A 9 15.94 3.66 -2.46
CA PHE A 9 16.26 2.24 -2.35
C PHE A 9 15.47 1.55 -1.24
N LEU A 10 14.89 2.31 -0.30
CA LEU A 10 13.92 1.76 0.64
C LEU A 10 12.62 1.36 -0.09
N PHE A 11 12.27 2.01 -1.21
CA PHE A 11 11.10 1.66 -2.05
C PHE A 11 11.47 0.63 -3.11
N SER A 12 12.02 -0.49 -2.66
CA SER A 12 12.44 -1.61 -3.51
C SER A 12 11.76 -2.90 -3.05
N GLU A 13 12.26 -4.03 -3.53
CA GLU A 13 11.86 -5.38 -3.11
C GLU A 13 11.70 -5.50 -1.59
N GLU A 14 12.64 -4.98 -0.80
CA GLU A 14 12.64 -5.13 0.66
C GLU A 14 11.37 -4.54 1.31
N LEU A 15 10.90 -3.37 0.83
CA LEU A 15 9.67 -2.78 1.32
C LEU A 15 8.45 -3.53 0.81
N ALA A 16 8.48 -3.99 -0.44
CA ALA A 16 7.40 -4.81 -0.99
C ALA A 16 7.22 -6.09 -0.16
N GLU A 17 8.32 -6.77 0.19
CA GLU A 17 8.30 -7.95 1.04
C GLU A 17 7.74 -7.64 2.42
N LYS A 18 8.22 -6.57 3.08
CA LYS A 18 7.73 -6.15 4.40
C LYS A 18 6.23 -5.87 4.41
N ILE A 19 5.73 -5.16 3.40
CA ILE A 19 4.29 -4.89 3.27
C ILE A 19 3.54 -6.21 3.03
N ALA A 20 4.02 -7.03 2.10
CA ALA A 20 3.38 -8.29 1.73
C ALA A 20 3.30 -9.29 2.89
N ASP A 21 4.36 -9.45 3.68
CA ASP A 21 4.35 -10.30 4.87
C ASP A 21 3.30 -9.85 5.89
N SER A 22 3.16 -8.55 6.10
CA SER A 22 2.14 -8.01 6.99
C SER A 22 0.74 -8.19 6.41
N ILE A 23 0.54 -8.03 5.09
CA ILE A 23 -0.75 -8.29 4.45
C ILE A 23 -1.12 -9.77 4.57
N CYS A 24 -0.20 -10.70 4.30
CA CYS A 24 -0.45 -12.14 4.38
C CYS A 24 -0.93 -12.60 5.78
N LYS A 25 -0.54 -11.90 6.84
CA LYS A 25 -1.05 -12.18 8.21
C LYS A 25 -2.54 -11.87 8.37
N HIS A 26 -3.08 -10.96 7.56
CA HIS A 26 -4.48 -10.53 7.61
C HIS A 26 -5.32 -11.02 6.42
N ASP A 27 -4.68 -11.36 5.30
CA ASP A 27 -5.31 -11.89 4.09
C ASP A 27 -4.47 -13.05 3.52
N PRO A 28 -4.77 -14.30 3.87
CA PRO A 28 -4.01 -15.46 3.39
C PRO A 28 -4.17 -15.71 1.88
N ASN A 29 -5.18 -15.12 1.24
CA ASN A 29 -5.36 -15.17 -0.22
C ASN A 29 -4.41 -14.21 -0.97
N PHE A 30 -3.73 -13.32 -0.24
CA PHE A 30 -2.80 -12.37 -0.84
C PHE A 30 -1.58 -13.09 -1.41
N SER A 31 -1.34 -12.90 -2.71
CA SER A 31 -0.20 -13.50 -3.39
C SER A 31 1.06 -12.66 -3.22
N LYS A 32 1.74 -12.80 -2.06
CA LYS A 32 3.02 -12.10 -1.76
C LYS A 32 4.01 -12.17 -2.91
N ARG A 33 4.21 -13.36 -3.49
CA ARG A 33 5.19 -13.57 -4.57
C ARG A 33 4.87 -12.73 -5.80
N ILE A 34 3.60 -12.70 -6.23
CA ILE A 34 3.17 -11.95 -7.42
C ILE A 34 3.36 -10.44 -7.18
N PHE A 35 2.98 -9.96 -6.00
CA PHE A 35 3.12 -8.56 -5.64
C PHE A 35 4.58 -8.11 -5.61
N VAL A 36 5.45 -8.85 -4.91
CA VAL A 36 6.87 -8.48 -4.77
C VAL A 36 7.58 -8.51 -6.13
N ASP A 37 7.37 -9.56 -6.92
CA ASP A 37 7.99 -9.70 -8.24
C ASP A 37 7.59 -8.55 -9.19
N SER A 38 6.30 -8.20 -9.21
CA SER A 38 5.78 -7.10 -10.02
C SER A 38 6.33 -5.74 -9.58
N VAL A 39 6.40 -5.48 -8.27
CA VAL A 39 7.01 -4.25 -7.75
C VAL A 39 8.49 -4.19 -8.13
N THR A 40 9.27 -5.24 -7.85
CA THR A 40 10.72 -5.29 -8.13
C THR A 40 11.02 -5.03 -9.60
N CYS A 41 10.29 -5.70 -10.50
CA CYS A 41 10.42 -5.54 -11.95
C CYS A 41 10.12 -4.09 -12.40
N LYS A 42 9.09 -3.47 -11.83
CA LYS A 42 8.66 -2.12 -12.23
C LYS A 42 9.53 -1.01 -11.62
N VAL A 43 10.05 -1.17 -10.40
CA VAL A 43 10.79 -0.11 -9.68
C VAL A 43 12.26 0.03 -10.08
N GLU A 44 12.84 -0.95 -10.78
CA GLU A 44 14.27 -1.04 -11.09
C GLU A 44 14.84 0.26 -11.68
N ASN A 45 14.15 0.84 -12.68
CA ASN A 45 14.57 2.06 -13.39
C ASN A 45 13.74 3.31 -13.06
N LEU A 46 13.02 3.29 -11.94
CA LEU A 46 12.12 4.38 -11.55
C LEU A 46 12.69 5.27 -10.44
N GLU A 47 12.27 6.53 -10.45
CA GLU A 47 12.57 7.51 -9.39
C GLU A 47 11.65 7.32 -8.18
N LEU A 48 12.05 7.87 -7.02
CA LEU A 48 11.35 7.69 -5.73
C LEU A 48 9.82 7.81 -5.83
N LYS A 49 9.30 8.88 -6.42
CA LYS A 49 7.86 9.13 -6.56
C LYS A 49 7.17 8.08 -7.43
N GLN A 50 7.83 7.66 -8.50
CA GLN A 50 7.31 6.64 -9.42
C GLN A 50 7.31 5.26 -8.75
N ARG A 51 8.32 4.95 -7.91
CA ARG A 51 8.34 3.73 -7.10
C ARG A 51 7.17 3.68 -6.12
N ILE A 52 6.91 4.79 -5.42
CA ILE A 52 5.77 4.91 -4.50
C ILE A 52 4.45 4.64 -5.24
N GLU A 53 4.29 5.22 -6.43
CA GLU A 53 3.09 5.02 -7.25
C GLU A 53 2.93 3.59 -7.74
N VAL A 54 4.02 2.96 -8.20
CA VAL A 54 4.00 1.53 -8.59
C VAL A 54 3.58 0.65 -7.43
N ILE A 55 4.12 0.86 -6.22
CA ILE A 55 3.73 0.06 -5.06
C ILE A 55 2.24 0.24 -4.76
N ALA A 56 1.71 1.46 -4.84
CA ALA A 56 0.29 1.71 -4.65
C ALA A 56 -0.58 0.98 -5.70
N ASP A 57 -0.19 1.01 -6.97
CA ASP A 57 -0.92 0.33 -8.05
C ASP A 57 -0.87 -1.18 -7.89
N GLU A 58 0.29 -1.73 -7.52
CA GLU A 58 0.44 -3.15 -7.27
C GLU A 58 -0.32 -3.61 -6.04
N LEU A 59 -0.47 -2.77 -5.01
CA LEU A 59 -1.35 -3.08 -3.88
C LEU A 59 -2.81 -3.20 -4.32
N HIS A 60 -3.28 -2.30 -5.18
CA HIS A 60 -4.62 -2.39 -5.75
C HIS A 60 -4.81 -3.69 -6.55
N ASN A 61 -3.86 -3.97 -7.44
CA ASN A 61 -3.89 -5.13 -8.33
C ASN A 61 -3.79 -6.45 -7.55
N ALA A 62 -3.00 -6.49 -6.47
CA ALA A 62 -2.79 -7.72 -5.70
C ALA A 62 -3.90 -7.98 -4.67
N LEU A 63 -4.49 -6.93 -4.08
CA LEU A 63 -5.61 -7.11 -3.15
C LEU A 63 -6.90 -7.50 -3.87
N GLN A 64 -7.13 -7.01 -5.11
CA GLN A 64 -8.35 -7.25 -5.92
C GLN A 64 -9.65 -7.12 -5.09
N LYS A 65 -9.67 -6.18 -4.15
CA LYS A 65 -10.77 -5.95 -3.21
C LYS A 65 -11.30 -4.53 -3.39
N TYR A 66 -12.54 -4.30 -2.91
CA TYR A 66 -13.08 -2.95 -2.76
C TYR A 66 -12.15 -2.09 -1.91
N PHE A 67 -12.08 -0.79 -2.22
CA PHE A 67 -11.16 0.12 -1.57
C PHE A 67 -11.25 0.05 -0.04
N ASN A 68 -12.48 0.03 0.50
CA ASN A 68 -12.73 -0.01 1.95
C ASN A 68 -12.15 -1.27 2.63
N ALA A 69 -12.30 -2.44 2.00
CA ALA A 69 -11.71 -3.68 2.51
C ALA A 69 -10.18 -3.67 2.40
N ALA A 70 -9.65 -3.20 1.27
CA ALA A 70 -8.22 -3.10 1.03
C ALA A 70 -7.54 -2.15 2.02
N ILE A 71 -8.06 -0.92 2.20
CA ILE A 71 -7.48 0.06 3.13
C ILE A 71 -7.54 -0.42 4.57
N HIS A 72 -8.60 -1.11 4.98
CA HIS A 72 -8.70 -1.67 6.33
C HIS A 72 -7.62 -2.74 6.60
N ILE A 73 -7.26 -3.54 5.60
CA ILE A 73 -6.13 -4.49 5.69
C ILE A 73 -4.81 -3.73 5.76
N LEU A 74 -4.59 -2.75 4.88
CA LEU A 74 -3.37 -1.93 4.85
C LEU A 74 -3.14 -1.17 6.17
N LEU A 75 -4.19 -0.60 6.75
CA LEU A 75 -4.11 0.05 8.06
C LEU A 75 -3.71 -0.93 9.18
N LYS A 76 -4.20 -2.18 9.14
CA LYS A 76 -3.75 -3.22 10.10
C LYS A 76 -2.27 -3.56 9.94
N THR A 77 -1.74 -3.50 8.72
CA THR A 77 -0.31 -3.77 8.48
C THR A 77 0.62 -2.72 9.09
N LEU A 78 0.11 -1.52 9.33
CA LEU A 78 0.85 -0.42 9.97
C LEU A 78 0.98 -0.59 11.49
N GLY A 79 0.34 -1.62 12.05
CA GLY A 79 0.32 -1.92 13.48
C GLY A 79 -0.84 -1.20 14.20
N PRO A 80 -1.10 -1.55 15.47
CA PRO A 80 -2.04 -0.78 16.27
C PRO A 80 -1.54 0.66 16.36
N GLU A 81 -2.42 1.63 16.15
CA GLU A 81 -2.21 3.01 16.56
C GLU A 81 -1.88 2.98 18.06
N ASN A 82 -0.60 2.91 18.41
CA ASN A 82 -0.18 3.06 19.79
C ASN A 82 -0.47 4.51 20.13
N THR A 83 -1.54 4.71 20.88
CA THR A 83 -2.02 5.96 21.47
C THR A 83 -1.05 6.53 22.52
N THR A 84 0.24 6.18 22.43
CA THR A 84 1.30 6.68 23.30
C THR A 84 2.17 7.63 22.50
N GLU A 85 1.96 8.90 22.79
CA GLU A 85 2.76 10.06 22.46
C GLU A 85 4.25 9.74 22.27
N VAL A 86 4.75 9.58 21.03
CA VAL A 86 5.96 10.23 20.55
C VAL A 86 6.07 10.06 19.03
N GLY A 87 6.15 11.18 18.31
CA GLY A 87 6.30 11.28 16.85
C GLY A 87 7.64 10.77 16.31
N THR A 88 7.97 9.51 16.56
CA THR A 88 9.00 8.78 15.82
C THR A 88 8.29 7.63 15.13
N PHE A 89 7.85 7.84 13.89
CA PHE A 89 7.45 6.74 13.01
C PHE A 89 8.74 6.21 12.35
N PRO A 90 9.46 5.21 12.90
CA PRO A 90 10.62 4.62 12.21
C PRO A 90 10.24 4.06 10.83
N ASN A 91 8.95 3.86 10.58
CA ASN A 91 8.39 3.32 9.34
C ASN A 91 7.61 4.36 8.53
N GLY A 92 7.82 5.67 8.75
CA GLY A 92 7.11 6.76 8.05
C GLY A 92 7.12 6.64 6.52
N TYR A 93 8.17 6.06 5.95
CA TYR A 93 8.28 5.79 4.51
C TYR A 93 7.28 4.72 4.01
N MET A 94 6.86 3.77 4.85
CA MET A 94 5.85 2.75 4.51
C MET A 94 4.45 3.35 4.33
N TYR A 95 4.18 4.50 4.95
CA TYR A 95 2.92 5.21 4.79
C TYR A 95 2.81 5.85 3.41
N MET A 96 3.91 6.24 2.77
CA MET A 96 3.88 6.93 1.47
C MET A 96 3.11 6.15 0.38
N PRO A 97 3.36 4.86 0.12
CA PRO A 97 2.59 4.11 -0.88
C PRO A 97 1.14 3.90 -0.46
N ILE A 98 0.85 3.79 0.84
CA ILE A 98 -0.52 3.65 1.35
C ILE A 98 -1.29 4.95 1.21
N THR A 99 -0.70 6.10 1.55
CA THR A 99 -1.27 7.42 1.31
C THR A 99 -1.51 7.63 -0.18
N LYS A 100 -0.53 7.28 -1.03
CA LYS A 100 -0.68 7.38 -2.49
C LYS A 100 -1.82 6.49 -3.01
N TYR A 101 -1.98 5.30 -2.45
CA TYR A 101 -3.10 4.41 -2.73
C TYR A 101 -4.46 5.04 -2.35
N VAL A 102 -4.56 5.64 -1.16
CA VAL A 102 -5.77 6.37 -0.72
C VAL A 102 -6.07 7.56 -1.64
N GLU A 103 -5.05 8.34 -2.01
CA GLU A 103 -5.22 9.47 -2.93
C GLU A 103 -5.73 9.03 -4.31
N LYS A 104 -5.24 7.89 -4.83
CA LYS A 104 -5.55 7.39 -6.18
C LYS A 104 -6.87 6.63 -6.25
N TYR A 105 -7.15 5.79 -5.25
CA TYR A 105 -8.30 4.87 -5.26
C TYR A 105 -9.40 5.24 -4.27
N GLY A 106 -9.12 6.08 -3.26
CA GLY A 106 -10.10 6.44 -2.23
C GLY A 106 -11.21 7.36 -2.71
N LEU A 107 -10.93 8.23 -3.67
CA LEU A 107 -11.96 9.08 -4.28
C LEU A 107 -12.86 8.31 -5.26
N ASN A 108 -12.28 7.35 -5.99
CA ASN A 108 -13.00 6.58 -7.01
C ASN A 108 -14.06 5.65 -6.39
N ASP A 109 -13.82 5.13 -5.18
CA ASP A 109 -14.78 4.26 -4.48
C ASP A 109 -15.92 5.05 -3.80
N PHE A 110 -15.68 6.32 -3.44
CA PHE A 110 -16.71 7.21 -2.92
C PHE A 110 -17.81 7.46 -3.98
N GLU A 111 -17.41 7.65 -5.24
CA GLU A 111 -18.35 7.81 -6.35
C GLU A 111 -19.09 6.51 -6.71
N ILE A 112 -18.42 5.35 -6.62
CA ILE A 112 -19.04 4.04 -6.89
C ILE A 112 -20.10 3.70 -5.83
N SER A 113 -19.81 3.97 -4.55
CA SER A 113 -20.76 3.76 -3.45
C SER A 113 -22.03 4.59 -3.63
N PHE A 114 -21.90 5.85 -4.06
CA PHE A 114 -23.06 6.72 -4.31
C PHE A 114 -23.89 6.27 -5.53
N LYS A 115 -23.24 5.70 -6.55
CA LYS A 115 -23.91 5.23 -7.77
C LYS A 115 -24.67 3.91 -7.59
N GLN A 116 -24.25 3.07 -6.63
CA GLN A 116 -24.95 1.80 -6.32
C GLN A 116 -26.26 2.02 -5.56
N GLU A 117 -26.34 3.01 -4.67
CA GLU A 117 -27.57 3.33 -3.93
C GLU A 117 -28.69 3.84 -4.86
N SER A 118 -28.33 4.52 -5.95
CA SER A 118 -29.30 5.10 -6.89
C SER A 118 -29.98 4.08 -7.81
N LYS A 119 -29.55 2.81 -7.81
CA LYS A 119 -30.10 1.75 -8.69
C LYS A 119 -31.02 0.76 -7.98
N LYS A 120 -31.24 0.91 -6.66
CA LYS A 120 -32.16 0.06 -5.88
C LYS A 120 -33.57 0.63 -5.77
N THR A 121 -33.83 1.78 -6.38
CA THR A 121 -35.13 2.47 -6.40
C THR A 121 -35.55 2.75 -7.85
N SER A 122 -35.85 1.71 -8.62
CA SER A 122 -36.63 1.79 -9.86
C SER A 122 -37.32 0.47 -10.11
#